data_AF-A0A2S6T3J7-F1
#
_entry.id   AF-A0A2S6T3J7-F1
#
_cell.length_a   1.000
_cell.length_b   1.000
_cell.length_c   1.000
_cell.angle_alpha   90.00
_cell.angle_beta   90.00
_cell.angle_gamma   90.00
#
_symmetry.space_group_name_H-M   'P 1'
#
loop_
_entity.id
_entity.type
_entity.pdbx_description
1 polymer ?
#
loop_
_entity_poly.entity_id
_entity_poly.type
_entity_poly.pdbx_seq_one_letter_code
_entity_poly.pdbx_strand_id
1 'polypeptide(L)'
;MIDFYSNKKNTVPRFFYRNYLKYIRTNNVSNEEAIKTFSDLLNLAQKSDFLKFTWNLPEYFKKHLDEEILEGLENLLKEKREKKSKKLLKHVFPHVADEFSLSHSFLSSAFDKINFPTINDSESFFSIGSCFARNFTDYLKSKKINASNFPLAEDLNSPGSNAVLLKCINFKNEKDLQKYLKNIISMFWDKSSQEEKNKVLQSNVKEILNLKEKIQNSNKIIITLGNTVDYYFRNKNKEEIAPKFISLSMSEEINERTLSYKRMKKAGCYIRMSNFNETKNYILNIYNIIRKFSPNIDILFSVSPVPIDSVLGIEDKLKMNAIEIDCVSKSTIRAALYEVLLSSKALLDKKVFYLPSYEIVRWIAPVASVPIFGVEDAASRHVSNIVLNSVCDFIYKQSKKN
;
A
#
# COMPACT_ATOMS: atom_id res chain seq x y z
N MET A 1 -35.50 8.28 -1.43
CA MET A 1 -34.24 7.71 -1.98
C MET A 1 -34.44 7.54 -3.49
N ILE A 2 -33.54 8.04 -4.32
CA ILE A 2 -33.66 7.91 -5.79
C ILE A 2 -33.06 6.56 -6.21
N ASP A 3 -33.83 5.72 -6.89
CA ASP A 3 -33.31 4.50 -7.52
C ASP A 3 -32.80 4.82 -8.93
N PHE A 4 -31.49 5.07 -9.02
CA PHE A 4 -30.79 5.35 -10.27
C PHE A 4 -30.78 4.18 -11.28
N TYR A 5 -31.30 3.00 -10.90
CA TYR A 5 -31.26 1.78 -11.70
C TYR A 5 -32.64 1.19 -12.03
N SER A 6 -33.72 1.80 -11.53
CA SER A 6 -35.12 1.38 -11.75
C SER A 6 -35.50 1.14 -13.22
N ASN A 7 -34.98 1.94 -14.15
CA ASN A 7 -35.29 1.85 -15.58
C ASN A 7 -34.30 0.99 -16.39
N LYS A 8 -33.31 0.34 -15.76
CA LYS A 8 -32.34 -0.49 -16.50
C LYS A 8 -32.97 -1.82 -16.90
N LYS A 9 -32.98 -2.12 -18.20
CA LYS A 9 -33.46 -3.41 -18.74
C LYS A 9 -32.60 -4.56 -18.19
N ASN A 10 -33.26 -5.64 -17.74
CA ASN A 10 -32.62 -6.86 -17.21
C ASN A 10 -31.94 -7.74 -18.29
N THR A 11 -31.92 -7.28 -19.53
CA THR A 11 -31.40 -8.03 -20.70
C THR A 11 -29.91 -7.83 -20.95
N VAL A 12 -29.20 -7.05 -20.12
CA VAL A 12 -27.77 -6.82 -20.30
C VAL A 12 -26.96 -8.04 -19.82
N PRO A 13 -25.96 -8.53 -20.58
CA PRO A 13 -25.14 -9.69 -20.22
C PRO A 13 -24.54 -9.68 -18.80
N ARG A 14 -24.27 -8.50 -18.23
CA ARG A 14 -23.79 -8.35 -16.84
C ARG A 14 -24.78 -8.78 -15.75
N PHE A 15 -26.06 -8.97 -16.07
CA PHE A 15 -27.07 -9.52 -15.15
C PHE A 15 -27.17 -11.05 -15.22
N PHE A 16 -26.25 -11.69 -15.95
CA PHE A 16 -26.19 -13.14 -16.13
C PHE A 16 -26.41 -13.93 -14.83
N TYR A 17 -25.61 -13.67 -13.80
CA TYR A 17 -25.71 -14.40 -12.53
C TYR A 17 -27.11 -14.31 -11.93
N ARG A 18 -27.76 -13.14 -11.99
CA ARG A 18 -29.12 -12.94 -11.52
C ARG A 18 -30.15 -13.68 -12.39
N ASN A 19 -29.97 -13.64 -13.70
CA ASN A 19 -30.88 -14.29 -14.66
C ASN A 19 -30.77 -15.82 -14.57
N TYR A 20 -29.55 -16.36 -14.47
CA TYR A 20 -29.28 -17.77 -14.21
C TYR A 20 -29.94 -18.20 -12.90
N LEU A 21 -29.65 -17.51 -11.80
CA LEU A 21 -30.23 -17.88 -10.51
C LEU A 21 -31.76 -17.79 -10.50
N LYS A 22 -32.33 -16.75 -11.13
CA LYS A 22 -33.78 -16.64 -11.30
C LYS A 22 -34.34 -17.84 -12.06
N TYR A 23 -33.69 -18.23 -13.16
CA TYR A 23 -34.09 -19.40 -13.94
C TYR A 23 -34.08 -20.68 -13.11
N ILE A 24 -32.98 -20.97 -12.41
CA ILE A 24 -32.86 -22.16 -11.55
C ILE A 24 -33.98 -22.19 -10.50
N ARG A 25 -34.22 -21.05 -9.82
CA ARG A 25 -35.22 -20.94 -8.74
C ARG A 25 -36.66 -21.00 -9.24
N THR A 26 -36.96 -20.45 -10.42
CA THR A 26 -38.33 -20.45 -10.96
C THR A 26 -38.72 -21.80 -11.54
N ASN A 27 -37.78 -22.57 -12.06
CA ASN A 27 -38.07 -23.81 -12.79
C ASN A 27 -37.81 -25.09 -11.99
N ASN A 28 -37.33 -24.99 -10.73
CA ASN A 28 -37.05 -26.13 -9.85
C ASN A 28 -36.22 -27.24 -10.54
N VAL A 29 -35.17 -26.82 -11.24
CA VAL A 29 -34.33 -27.71 -12.04
C VAL A 29 -33.46 -28.61 -11.16
N SER A 30 -33.06 -29.77 -11.70
CA SER A 30 -32.13 -30.67 -11.02
C SER A 30 -30.72 -30.08 -10.91
N ASN A 31 -29.89 -30.60 -10.00
CA ASN A 31 -28.49 -30.17 -9.83
C ASN A 31 -27.68 -30.32 -11.13
N GLU A 32 -27.84 -31.45 -11.83
CA GLU A 32 -27.21 -31.71 -13.12
C GLU A 32 -27.64 -30.68 -14.18
N GLU A 33 -28.93 -30.39 -14.26
CA GLU A 33 -29.47 -29.42 -15.21
C GLU A 33 -29.00 -27.99 -14.90
N ALA A 34 -28.88 -27.63 -13.61
CA ALA A 34 -28.32 -26.35 -13.19
C ALA A 34 -26.87 -26.19 -13.66
N ILE A 35 -26.01 -27.16 -13.33
CA ILE A 35 -24.59 -27.18 -13.72
C ILE A 35 -24.45 -27.14 -15.24
N LYS A 36 -25.24 -27.98 -15.95
CA LYS A 36 -25.24 -28.01 -17.42
C LYS A 36 -25.63 -26.66 -18.01
N THR A 37 -26.70 -26.04 -17.50
CA THR A 37 -27.17 -24.72 -17.97
C THR A 37 -26.08 -23.67 -17.80
N PHE A 38 -25.36 -23.67 -16.67
CA PHE A 38 -24.24 -22.76 -16.46
C PHE A 38 -23.07 -23.05 -17.41
N SER A 39 -22.74 -24.33 -17.62
CA SER A 39 -21.71 -24.76 -18.57
C SER A 39 -22.02 -24.30 -20.00
N ASP A 40 -23.25 -24.49 -20.46
CA ASP A 40 -23.70 -24.04 -21.78
C ASP A 40 -23.52 -22.52 -21.93
N LEU A 41 -23.85 -21.76 -20.89
CA LEU A 41 -23.66 -20.32 -20.85
C LEU A 41 -22.17 -19.92 -20.85
N LEU A 42 -21.32 -20.69 -20.18
CA LEU A 42 -19.86 -20.54 -20.27
C LEU A 42 -19.33 -20.92 -21.66
N ASN A 43 -19.94 -21.84 -22.39
CA ASN A 43 -19.49 -22.22 -23.73
C ASN A 43 -19.91 -21.21 -24.80
N LEU A 44 -21.05 -20.55 -24.61
CA LEU A 44 -21.47 -19.37 -25.38
C LEU A 44 -20.53 -18.16 -25.19
N ALA A 45 -19.57 -18.27 -24.27
CA ALA A 45 -18.77 -17.15 -23.80
C ALA A 45 -17.67 -16.63 -24.73
N GLN A 46 -17.62 -17.06 -25.98
CA GLN A 46 -16.63 -16.58 -26.93
C GLN A 46 -16.83 -15.09 -27.32
N LYS A 47 -17.94 -14.48 -26.91
CA LYS A 47 -18.21 -13.04 -27.06
C LYS A 47 -17.52 -12.20 -25.98
N SER A 48 -17.15 -10.97 -26.32
CA SER A 48 -16.37 -10.03 -25.47
C SER A 48 -16.90 -9.84 -24.05
N ASP A 49 -18.23 -9.85 -23.87
CA ASP A 49 -18.84 -9.75 -22.55
C ASP A 49 -18.60 -11.01 -21.72
N PHE A 50 -18.74 -12.20 -22.28
CA PHE A 50 -18.64 -13.43 -21.50
C PHE A 50 -17.20 -13.87 -21.26
N LEU A 51 -16.22 -13.22 -21.91
CA LEU A 51 -14.79 -13.33 -21.58
C LEU A 51 -14.49 -12.87 -20.14
N LYS A 52 -15.43 -12.28 -19.41
CA LYS A 52 -15.20 -11.83 -18.03
C LYS A 52 -15.67 -12.82 -16.95
N PHE A 53 -16.38 -13.90 -17.32
CA PHE A 53 -16.83 -14.96 -16.39
C PHE A 53 -15.72 -15.97 -16.09
N THR A 54 -14.65 -15.51 -15.44
CA THR A 54 -13.48 -16.34 -15.12
C THR A 54 -12.76 -15.89 -13.85
N TRP A 55 -13.44 -15.25 -12.89
CA TRP A 55 -12.79 -14.80 -11.66
C TRP A 55 -13.05 -15.77 -10.51
N ASN A 56 -14.16 -15.62 -9.80
CA ASN A 56 -14.63 -16.57 -8.78
C ASN A 56 -16.15 -16.71 -8.91
N LEU A 57 -16.72 -17.77 -8.36
CA LEU A 57 -18.17 -17.83 -8.20
C LEU A 57 -18.62 -16.70 -7.25
N PRO A 58 -19.61 -15.87 -7.65
CA PRO A 58 -20.12 -14.80 -6.80
C PRO A 58 -20.64 -15.31 -5.44
N GLU A 59 -20.32 -14.62 -4.35
CA GLU A 59 -20.87 -14.93 -3.01
C GLU A 59 -22.40 -14.93 -2.98
N TYR A 60 -23.04 -14.15 -3.87
CA TYR A 60 -24.49 -14.17 -4.05
C TYR A 60 -25.04 -15.58 -4.34
N PHE A 61 -24.28 -16.45 -5.02
CA PHE A 61 -24.73 -17.82 -5.32
C PHE A 61 -24.74 -18.70 -4.08
N LYS A 62 -23.78 -18.51 -3.18
CA LYS A 62 -23.67 -19.31 -1.94
C LYS A 62 -24.87 -19.16 -1.02
N LYS A 63 -25.59 -18.04 -1.14
CA LYS A 63 -26.81 -17.77 -0.35
C LYS A 63 -28.05 -18.47 -0.91
N HIS A 64 -27.96 -19.05 -2.11
CA HIS A 64 -29.15 -19.44 -2.89
C HIS A 64 -29.05 -20.79 -3.60
N LEU A 65 -27.89 -21.44 -3.59
CA LEU A 65 -27.66 -22.73 -4.23
C LEU A 65 -27.04 -23.69 -3.22
N ASP A 66 -27.32 -24.98 -3.39
CA ASP A 66 -26.76 -26.05 -2.56
C ASP A 66 -25.27 -26.28 -2.86
N GLU A 67 -24.56 -26.85 -1.89
CA GLU A 67 -23.09 -27.05 -1.96
C GLU A 67 -22.65 -27.84 -3.19
N GLU A 68 -23.40 -28.87 -3.59
CA GLU A 68 -23.09 -29.69 -4.76
C GLU A 68 -23.11 -28.85 -6.06
N ILE A 69 -24.13 -28.00 -6.23
CA ILE A 69 -24.21 -27.10 -7.38
C ILE A 69 -23.03 -26.12 -7.32
N LEU A 70 -22.79 -25.50 -6.17
CA LEU A 70 -21.70 -24.53 -6.00
C LEU A 70 -20.33 -25.12 -6.38
N GLU A 71 -20.04 -26.35 -5.95
CA GLU A 71 -18.81 -27.06 -6.30
C GLU A 71 -18.73 -27.31 -7.80
N GLY A 72 -19.81 -27.78 -8.42
CA GLY A 72 -19.90 -27.97 -9.86
C GLY A 72 -19.63 -26.68 -10.66
N LEU A 73 -20.23 -25.56 -10.23
CA LEU A 73 -20.04 -24.26 -10.88
C LEU A 73 -18.60 -23.74 -10.73
N GLU A 74 -18.01 -23.87 -9.54
CA GLU A 74 -16.63 -23.42 -9.29
C GLU A 74 -15.62 -24.27 -10.07
N ASN A 75 -15.86 -25.57 -10.22
CA ASN A 75 -15.05 -26.46 -11.06
C ASN A 75 -15.10 -26.03 -12.53
N LEU A 76 -16.28 -25.72 -13.07
CA LEU A 76 -16.41 -25.18 -14.44
C LEU A 76 -15.65 -23.86 -14.63
N LEU A 77 -15.74 -22.94 -13.66
CA LEU A 77 -14.99 -21.68 -13.71
C LEU A 77 -13.48 -21.93 -13.61
N LYS A 78 -13.04 -22.87 -12.79
CA LYS A 78 -11.63 -23.26 -12.63
C LYS A 78 -11.05 -23.78 -13.93
N GLU A 79 -11.70 -24.74 -14.58
CA GLU A 79 -11.24 -25.26 -15.87
C GLU A 79 -11.11 -24.14 -16.91
N LYS A 80 -12.08 -23.21 -16.92
CA LYS A 80 -12.07 -22.10 -17.86
C LYS A 80 -10.96 -21.09 -17.58
N ARG A 81 -10.63 -20.85 -16.32
CA ARG A 81 -9.47 -20.05 -15.89
C ARG A 81 -8.17 -20.69 -16.38
N GLU A 82 -8.03 -21.99 -16.19
CA GLU A 82 -6.83 -22.76 -16.57
C GLU A 82 -6.62 -22.83 -18.09
N LYS A 83 -7.70 -22.95 -18.86
CA LYS A 83 -7.66 -22.97 -20.34
C LYS A 83 -7.36 -21.59 -20.96
N LYS A 84 -7.48 -20.49 -20.21
CA LYS A 84 -7.30 -19.13 -20.75
C LYS A 84 -5.87 -18.65 -20.75
N SER A 85 -5.56 -17.80 -21.73
CA SER A 85 -4.32 -17.01 -21.72
C SER A 85 -4.28 -16.09 -20.50
N LYS A 86 -3.26 -16.28 -19.65
CA LYS A 86 -2.97 -15.40 -18.51
C LYS A 86 -2.88 -13.92 -18.89
N LYS A 87 -2.48 -13.62 -20.13
CA LYS A 87 -2.39 -12.25 -20.65
C LYS A 87 -3.77 -11.58 -20.76
N LEU A 88 -4.80 -12.32 -21.15
CA LEU A 88 -6.16 -11.76 -21.26
C LEU A 88 -6.78 -11.53 -19.88
N LEU A 89 -6.57 -12.44 -18.93
CA LEU A 89 -7.09 -12.31 -17.56
C LEU A 89 -6.60 -11.03 -16.87
N LYS A 90 -5.35 -10.61 -17.12
CA LYS A 90 -4.76 -9.39 -16.57
C LYS A 90 -5.47 -8.09 -17.01
N HIS A 91 -6.23 -8.11 -18.11
CA HIS A 91 -6.82 -6.91 -18.72
C HIS A 91 -8.35 -6.89 -18.67
N VAL A 92 -8.97 -7.79 -17.92
CA VAL A 92 -10.43 -7.95 -17.88
C VAL A 92 -10.96 -7.66 -16.49
N PHE A 93 -11.99 -6.81 -16.42
CA PHE A 93 -12.69 -6.53 -15.17
C PHE A 93 -13.70 -7.64 -14.82
N PRO A 94 -13.84 -8.05 -13.54
CA PRO A 94 -14.93 -8.93 -13.11
C PRO A 94 -16.31 -8.32 -13.45
N HIS A 95 -17.32 -9.14 -13.72
CA HIS A 95 -18.65 -8.63 -14.13
C HIS A 95 -19.49 -8.11 -12.97
N VAL A 96 -19.35 -8.74 -11.80
CA VAL A 96 -20.10 -8.38 -10.60
C VAL A 96 -19.14 -8.22 -9.42
N ALA A 97 -19.52 -7.35 -8.47
CA ALA A 97 -18.65 -6.92 -7.39
C ALA A 97 -18.26 -8.06 -6.43
N ASP A 98 -19.08 -9.09 -6.31
CA ASP A 98 -18.85 -10.24 -5.42
C ASP A 98 -18.08 -11.39 -6.08
N GLU A 99 -17.60 -11.23 -7.32
CA GLU A 99 -16.52 -12.08 -7.86
C GLU A 99 -15.14 -11.72 -7.27
N PHE A 100 -15.01 -10.53 -6.69
CA PHE A 100 -13.78 -10.08 -6.07
C PHE A 100 -13.51 -10.87 -4.79
N SER A 101 -12.25 -11.23 -4.58
CA SER A 101 -11.84 -12.00 -3.41
C SER A 101 -10.48 -11.53 -2.90
N LEU A 102 -10.24 -11.73 -1.62
CA LEU A 102 -8.93 -11.56 -1.02
C LEU A 102 -8.09 -12.85 -1.09
N SER A 103 -8.61 -13.91 -1.73
CA SER A 103 -7.89 -15.16 -1.90
C SER A 103 -6.61 -14.97 -2.70
N HIS A 104 -5.61 -15.77 -2.35
CA HIS A 104 -4.31 -15.75 -3.00
C HIS A 104 -4.41 -15.98 -4.53
N SER A 105 -5.28 -16.87 -4.98
CA SER A 105 -5.50 -17.19 -6.40
C SER A 105 -6.06 -16.00 -7.17
N PHE A 106 -7.05 -15.29 -6.60
CA PHE A 106 -7.63 -14.10 -7.20
C PHE A 106 -6.60 -12.97 -7.27
N LEU A 107 -5.94 -12.64 -6.15
CA LEU A 107 -4.94 -11.57 -6.12
C LEU A 107 -3.78 -11.84 -7.08
N SER A 108 -3.33 -13.10 -7.19
CA SER A 108 -2.29 -13.52 -8.15
C SER A 108 -2.71 -13.40 -9.62
N SER A 109 -4.01 -13.38 -9.89
CA SER A 109 -4.58 -13.21 -11.24
C SER A 109 -4.83 -11.73 -11.55
N ALA A 110 -5.23 -10.95 -10.54
CA ALA A 110 -5.50 -9.52 -10.65
C ALA A 110 -4.22 -8.67 -10.72
N PHE A 111 -3.15 -9.11 -10.05
CA PHE A 111 -1.86 -8.44 -10.00
C PHE A 111 -0.76 -9.30 -10.61
N ASP A 112 0.30 -8.65 -11.11
CA ASP A 112 1.41 -9.34 -11.80
C ASP A 112 2.36 -10.03 -10.81
N LYS A 113 1.90 -11.09 -10.15
CA LYS A 113 2.67 -11.80 -9.13
C LYS A 113 3.97 -12.43 -9.66
N ILE A 114 4.02 -12.80 -10.94
CA ILE A 114 5.17 -13.49 -11.54
C ILE A 114 6.45 -12.66 -11.40
N ASN A 115 6.32 -11.33 -11.47
CA ASN A 115 7.42 -10.39 -11.37
C ASN A 115 7.69 -9.90 -9.95
N PHE A 116 7.04 -10.46 -8.92
CA PHE A 116 7.34 -10.10 -7.53
C PHE A 116 8.50 -10.92 -6.96
N PRO A 117 9.31 -10.32 -6.08
CA PRO A 117 10.35 -11.07 -5.39
C PRO A 117 9.68 -12.10 -4.48
N THR A 118 10.13 -13.35 -4.60
CA THR A 118 9.67 -14.39 -3.68
C THR A 118 10.33 -14.17 -2.33
N ILE A 119 9.56 -14.31 -1.25
CA ILE A 119 10.04 -14.24 0.12
C ILE A 119 10.31 -15.65 0.62
N ASN A 120 11.56 -15.94 1.00
CA ASN A 120 11.96 -17.24 1.55
C ASN A 120 12.35 -17.13 3.03
N ASP A 121 12.32 -18.25 3.75
CA ASP A 121 12.53 -18.32 5.19
C ASP A 121 13.96 -17.93 5.63
N SER A 122 14.95 -17.97 4.73
CA SER A 122 16.36 -17.61 4.99
C SER A 122 16.68 -16.13 4.77
N GLU A 123 15.72 -15.33 4.34
CA GLU A 123 15.96 -13.94 3.95
C GLU A 123 15.79 -12.98 5.13
N SER A 124 16.57 -11.89 5.13
CA SER A 124 16.40 -10.77 6.05
C SER A 124 15.61 -9.63 5.42
N PHE A 125 14.61 -9.16 6.18
CA PHE A 125 13.71 -8.09 5.78
C PHE A 125 13.83 -6.87 6.67
N PHE A 126 13.73 -5.72 6.02
CA PHE A 126 13.61 -4.45 6.70
C PHE A 126 12.48 -3.64 6.12
N SER A 127 11.64 -3.05 6.97
CA SER A 127 10.60 -2.12 6.52
C SER A 127 10.82 -0.72 7.08
N ILE A 128 10.46 0.29 6.29
CA ILE A 128 10.37 1.69 6.71
C ILE A 128 8.93 2.14 6.49
N GLY A 129 8.27 2.59 7.56
CA GLY A 129 6.94 3.17 7.46
C GLY A 129 6.11 3.09 8.74
N SER A 130 4.81 3.36 8.58
CA SER A 130 3.81 3.46 9.64
C SER A 130 3.29 2.10 10.12
N CYS A 131 2.14 2.09 10.80
CA CYS A 131 1.53 0.90 11.39
C CYS A 131 1.38 -0.26 10.38
N PHE A 132 1.11 0.05 9.11
CA PHE A 132 1.05 -0.95 8.05
C PHE A 132 2.38 -1.70 7.86
N ALA A 133 3.51 -0.97 7.83
CA ALA A 133 4.84 -1.58 7.70
C ALA A 133 5.23 -2.42 8.93
N ARG A 134 4.84 -1.96 10.13
CA ARG A 134 5.00 -2.74 11.37
C ARG A 134 4.21 -4.04 11.31
N ASN A 135 2.92 -3.99 10.97
CA ASN A 135 2.07 -5.18 10.85
C ASN A 135 2.61 -6.16 9.81
N PHE A 136 3.14 -5.66 8.70
CA PHE A 136 3.81 -6.50 7.71
C PHE A 136 5.04 -7.22 8.29
N THR A 137 5.89 -6.50 9.02
CA THR A 137 7.05 -7.08 9.71
C THR A 137 6.63 -8.12 10.75
N ASP A 138 5.60 -7.86 11.54
CA ASP A 138 5.15 -8.79 12.58
C ASP A 138 4.50 -10.04 11.97
N TYR A 139 3.79 -9.90 10.84
CA TYR A 139 3.37 -11.03 10.02
C TYR A 139 4.58 -11.88 9.58
N LEU A 140 5.64 -11.28 9.03
CA LEU A 140 6.83 -12.03 8.59
C LEU A 140 7.52 -12.76 9.76
N LYS A 141 7.63 -12.12 10.93
CA LYS A 141 8.15 -12.76 12.14
C LYS A 141 7.31 -13.96 12.57
N SER A 142 5.98 -13.89 12.44
CA SER A 142 5.08 -15.03 12.73
C SER A 142 5.37 -16.24 11.82
N LYS A 143 5.94 -16.00 10.64
CA LYS A 143 6.43 -17.02 9.69
C LYS A 143 7.89 -17.41 9.91
N LYS A 144 8.51 -16.98 11.02
CA LYS A 144 9.92 -17.20 11.39
C LYS A 144 10.94 -16.57 10.43
N ILE A 145 10.53 -15.57 9.67
CA ILE A 145 11.44 -14.78 8.83
C ILE A 145 12.12 -13.72 9.69
N ASN A 146 13.42 -13.49 9.46
CA ASN A 146 14.15 -12.42 10.11
C ASN A 146 13.69 -11.05 9.57
N ALA A 147 12.81 -10.37 10.30
CA ALA A 147 12.26 -9.08 9.88
C ALA A 147 12.38 -8.02 10.98
N SER A 148 12.68 -6.79 10.58
CA SER A 148 12.72 -5.62 11.46
C SER A 148 12.11 -4.39 10.80
N ASN A 149 11.64 -3.43 11.61
CA ASN A 149 10.97 -2.23 11.14
C ASN A 149 11.61 -0.98 11.73
N PHE A 150 11.77 0.06 10.91
CA PHE A 150 12.01 1.42 11.34
C PHE A 150 10.66 2.17 11.37
N PRO A 151 10.06 2.34 12.56
CA PRO A 151 8.74 2.93 12.67
C PRO A 151 8.80 4.42 12.34
N LEU A 152 7.89 4.87 11.49
CA LEU A 152 7.62 6.28 11.23
C LEU A 152 6.13 6.54 11.42
N ALA A 153 5.77 7.56 12.20
CA ALA A 153 4.37 7.99 12.29
C ALA A 153 3.85 8.41 10.90
N GLU A 154 2.54 8.33 10.66
CA GLU A 154 1.98 8.61 9.32
C GLU A 154 2.25 10.06 8.88
N ASP A 155 2.29 11.01 9.84
CA ASP A 155 2.70 12.40 9.60
C ASP A 155 4.20 12.55 9.30
N LEU A 156 5.02 11.55 9.63
CA LEU A 156 6.45 11.46 9.30
C LEU A 156 6.75 10.77 7.97
N ASN A 157 5.83 9.94 7.49
CA ASN A 157 6.11 8.97 6.44
C ASN A 157 5.80 9.50 5.02
N SER A 158 6.21 10.71 4.67
CA SER A 158 6.06 11.22 3.29
C SER A 158 7.27 10.82 2.41
N PRO A 159 7.15 10.79 1.08
CA PRO A 159 8.32 10.61 0.20
C PRO A 159 9.42 11.64 0.46
N GLY A 160 9.05 12.91 0.69
CA GLY A 160 10.01 13.99 0.97
C GLY A 160 10.80 13.75 2.26
N SER A 161 10.09 13.48 3.36
CA SER A 161 10.70 13.19 4.66
C SER A 161 11.56 11.92 4.62
N ASN A 162 11.09 10.87 3.95
CA ASN A 162 11.87 9.64 3.75
C ASN A 162 13.15 9.90 2.95
N ALA A 163 13.09 10.74 1.91
CA ALA A 163 14.28 11.14 1.15
C ALA A 163 15.29 11.94 1.99
N VAL A 164 14.82 12.86 2.85
CA VAL A 164 15.68 13.65 3.75
C VAL A 164 16.30 12.77 4.83
N LEU A 165 15.54 11.86 5.43
CA LEU A 165 16.05 10.88 6.39
C LEU A 165 17.13 9.99 5.75
N LEU A 166 16.84 9.40 4.58
CA LEU A 166 17.81 8.55 3.88
C LEU A 166 19.02 9.33 3.34
N LYS A 167 18.90 10.63 3.08
CA LYS A 167 20.08 11.44 2.76
C LYS A 167 21.10 11.42 3.90
N CYS A 168 20.64 11.29 5.14
CA CYS A 168 21.51 11.25 6.32
C CYS A 168 22.33 9.95 6.43
N ILE A 169 21.85 8.82 5.88
CA ILE A 169 22.65 7.58 5.90
C ILE A 169 23.83 7.63 4.92
N ASN A 170 23.82 8.57 3.96
CA ASN A 170 24.84 8.74 2.91
C ASN A 170 25.99 9.68 3.33
N PHE A 171 26.01 10.20 4.56
CA PHE A 171 27.20 10.89 5.09
C PHE A 171 28.39 9.91 5.17
N LYS A 172 29.58 10.40 4.79
CA LYS A 172 30.80 9.58 4.69
C LYS A 172 31.28 9.06 6.05
N ASN A 173 31.12 9.88 7.09
CA ASN A 173 31.52 9.57 8.44
C ASN A 173 30.53 10.19 9.44
N GLU A 174 30.59 9.74 10.69
CA GLU A 174 29.72 10.19 11.76
C GLU A 174 29.91 11.69 12.10
N LYS A 175 31.13 12.22 11.97
CA LYS A 175 31.42 13.64 12.26
C LYS A 175 30.65 14.57 11.31
N ASP A 176 30.56 14.22 10.03
CA ASP A 176 29.81 14.99 9.04
C ASP A 176 28.30 14.93 9.32
N LEU A 177 27.78 13.76 9.70
CA LEU A 177 26.39 13.59 10.13
C LEU A 177 26.09 14.44 11.37
N GLN A 178 26.95 14.36 12.40
CA GLN A 178 26.79 15.14 13.62
C GLN A 178 26.81 16.65 13.33
N LYS A 179 27.71 17.12 12.45
CA LYS A 179 27.78 18.53 12.05
C LYS A 179 26.48 18.97 11.35
N TYR A 180 25.96 18.17 10.43
CA TYR A 180 24.69 18.44 9.78
C TYR A 180 23.54 18.52 10.80
N LEU A 181 23.39 17.50 11.65
CA LEU A 181 22.31 17.44 12.64
C LEU A 181 22.41 18.57 13.67
N LYS A 182 23.61 18.96 14.13
CA LYS A 182 23.81 20.10 15.05
C LYS A 182 23.27 21.41 14.49
N ASN A 183 23.48 21.67 13.20
CA ASN A 183 22.96 22.87 12.54
C ASN A 183 21.44 22.88 12.52
N ILE A 184 20.83 21.73 12.19
CA ILE A 184 19.37 21.59 12.13
C ILE A 184 18.73 21.63 13.53
N ILE A 185 19.34 20.97 14.52
CA ILE A 185 18.88 20.98 15.91
C ILE A 185 18.92 22.40 16.45
N SER A 186 19.97 23.18 16.15
CA SER A 186 20.04 24.59 16.56
C SER A 186 18.90 25.44 16.00
N MET A 187 18.37 25.07 14.83
CA MET A 187 17.24 25.76 14.19
C MET A 187 15.90 25.42 14.85
N PHE A 188 15.64 24.15 15.15
CA PHE A 188 14.37 23.73 15.75
C PHE A 188 14.33 23.90 17.26
N TRP A 189 15.43 23.62 17.94
CA TRP A 189 15.53 23.59 19.40
C TRP A 189 16.23 24.84 19.94
N ASP A 190 16.05 26.00 19.30
CA ASP A 190 16.76 27.27 19.59
C ASP A 190 16.81 27.62 21.08
N LYS A 191 15.68 27.52 21.78
CA LYS A 191 15.50 27.86 23.21
C LYS A 191 15.78 26.72 24.19
N SER A 192 16.12 25.53 23.71
CA SER A 192 16.45 24.39 24.56
C SER A 192 17.87 24.49 25.12
N SER A 193 18.08 23.82 26.27
CA SER A 193 19.39 23.76 26.90
C SER A 193 20.39 23.01 26.02
N GLN A 194 21.69 23.26 26.22
CA GLN A 194 22.72 22.53 25.48
C GLN A 194 22.67 21.02 25.78
N GLU A 195 22.28 20.64 26.99
CA GLU A 195 22.10 19.24 27.38
C GLU A 195 20.97 18.58 26.58
N GLU A 196 19.82 19.23 26.45
CA GLU A 196 18.70 18.75 25.63
C GLU A 196 19.10 18.61 24.16
N LYS A 197 19.74 19.63 23.58
CA LYS A 197 20.25 19.59 22.20
C LYS A 197 21.21 18.42 21.98
N ASN A 198 22.10 18.17 22.95
CA ASN A 198 23.02 17.05 22.90
C ASN A 198 22.29 15.69 23.00
N LYS A 199 21.28 15.55 23.87
CA LYS A 199 20.45 14.34 23.96
C LYS A 199 19.76 14.03 22.63
N VAL A 200 19.12 15.03 22.03
CA VAL A 200 18.45 14.89 20.72
C VAL A 200 19.44 14.50 19.63
N LEU A 201 20.61 15.15 19.60
CA LEU A 201 21.68 14.82 18.65
C LEU A 201 22.13 13.37 18.77
N GLN A 202 22.45 12.91 19.98
CA GLN A 202 22.94 11.55 20.19
C GLN A 202 21.89 10.50 19.84
N SER A 203 20.61 10.74 20.17
CA SER A 203 19.51 9.84 19.77
C SER A 203 19.39 9.75 18.25
N ASN A 204 19.37 10.89 17.55
CA ASN A 204 19.21 10.92 16.09
C ASN A 204 20.42 10.28 15.37
N VAL A 205 21.65 10.52 15.83
CA VAL A 205 22.84 9.88 15.27
C VAL A 205 22.74 8.37 15.42
N LYS A 206 22.40 7.88 16.62
CA LYS A 206 22.23 6.45 16.88
C LYS A 206 21.16 5.83 16.00
N GLU A 207 20.01 6.47 15.87
CA GLU A 207 18.89 6.00 15.04
C GLU A 207 19.26 5.93 13.56
N ILE A 208 19.95 6.94 13.02
CA ILE A 208 20.38 6.98 11.62
C ILE A 208 21.47 5.93 11.34
N LEU A 209 22.40 5.72 12.27
CA LEU A 209 23.42 4.67 12.15
C LEU A 209 22.79 3.27 12.21
N ASN A 210 21.85 3.04 13.12
CA ASN A 210 21.09 1.80 13.19
C ASN A 210 20.25 1.58 11.91
N LEU A 211 19.58 2.62 11.39
CA LEU A 211 18.86 2.56 10.13
C LEU A 211 19.79 2.12 8.98
N LYS A 212 20.97 2.75 8.89
CA LYS A 212 22.00 2.40 7.90
C LYS A 212 22.39 0.92 8.02
N GLU A 213 22.75 0.46 9.22
CA GLU A 213 23.14 -0.93 9.48
C GLU A 213 22.03 -1.93 9.10
N LYS A 214 20.78 -1.66 9.50
CA LYS A 214 19.65 -2.54 9.18
C LYS A 214 19.40 -2.67 7.68
N ILE A 215 19.50 -1.58 6.92
CA ILE A 215 19.40 -1.64 5.45
C ILE A 215 20.54 -2.47 4.86
N GLN A 216 21.76 -2.33 5.39
CA GLN A 216 22.96 -3.02 4.92
C GLN A 216 22.90 -4.54 5.14
N ASN A 217 22.31 -4.96 6.26
CA ASN A 217 22.20 -6.36 6.67
C ASN A 217 20.91 -7.05 6.17
N SER A 218 20.13 -6.36 5.34
CA SER A 218 18.88 -6.87 4.79
C SER A 218 18.99 -7.30 3.34
N ASN A 219 18.31 -8.38 2.96
CA ASN A 219 18.20 -8.80 1.56
C ASN A 219 17.08 -8.06 0.83
N LYS A 220 16.04 -7.64 1.57
CA LYS A 220 14.86 -6.98 1.03
C LYS A 220 14.46 -5.80 1.90
N ILE A 221 14.06 -4.71 1.26
CA ILE A 221 13.53 -3.52 1.93
C ILE A 221 12.14 -3.17 1.42
N ILE A 222 11.19 -2.95 2.34
CA ILE A 222 9.89 -2.36 2.03
C ILE A 222 9.89 -0.89 2.44
N ILE A 223 9.58 0.00 1.51
CA ILE A 223 9.45 1.44 1.76
C ILE A 223 8.00 1.82 1.52
N THR A 224 7.27 2.03 2.61
CA THR A 224 5.87 2.43 2.55
C THR A 224 5.78 3.94 2.44
N LEU A 225 5.23 4.45 1.34
CA LEU A 225 5.01 5.87 1.12
C LEU A 225 3.65 6.26 1.70
N GLY A 226 3.65 7.11 2.73
CA GLY A 226 2.47 7.57 3.46
C GLY A 226 1.67 8.58 2.67
N ASN A 227 2.05 9.84 2.68
CA ASN A 227 1.28 10.93 2.06
C ASN A 227 2.22 12.03 1.50
N THR A 228 1.67 13.00 0.77
CA THR A 228 2.43 14.14 0.22
C THR A 228 2.41 15.37 1.14
N VAL A 229 1.75 15.29 2.31
CA VAL A 229 1.69 16.40 3.26
C VAL A 229 3.00 16.45 4.04
N ASP A 230 3.67 17.60 3.99
CA ASP A 230 4.95 17.76 4.68
C ASP A 230 5.18 19.18 5.20
N TYR A 231 6.14 19.30 6.11
CA TYR A 231 6.68 20.57 6.57
C TYR A 231 7.74 21.04 5.60
N TYR A 232 7.60 22.29 5.19
CA TYR A 232 8.55 23.00 4.35
C TYR A 232 9.10 24.21 5.10
N PHE A 233 10.31 24.62 4.75
CA PHE A 233 10.88 25.90 5.15
C PHE A 233 11.55 26.55 3.94
N ARG A 234 11.74 27.88 3.99
CA ARG A 234 12.37 28.65 2.92
C ARG A 234 13.84 28.91 3.25
N ASN A 235 14.73 28.47 2.38
CA ASN A 235 16.16 28.73 2.43
C ASN A 235 16.60 29.44 1.15
N LYS A 236 17.04 30.71 1.26
CA LYS A 236 17.58 31.51 0.13
C LYS A 236 16.71 31.39 -1.15
N ASN A 237 15.40 31.59 -1.02
CA ASN A 237 14.37 31.51 -2.07
C ASN A 237 14.04 30.11 -2.62
N LYS A 238 14.55 29.03 -2.00
CA LYS A 238 14.13 27.66 -2.30
C LYS A 238 13.31 27.10 -1.14
N GLU A 239 12.21 26.45 -1.47
CA GLU A 239 11.46 25.65 -0.50
C GLU A 239 12.13 24.29 -0.35
N GLU A 240 12.38 23.88 0.89
CA GLU A 240 13.00 22.61 1.23
C GLU A 240 12.13 21.86 2.25
N ILE A 241 12.15 20.53 2.20
CA ILE A 241 11.52 19.69 3.21
C ILE A 241 12.25 19.87 4.53
N ALA A 242 11.51 20.21 5.58
CA ALA A 242 12.03 20.28 6.92
C ALA A 242 12.36 18.85 7.42
N PRO A 243 13.57 18.60 7.96
CA PRO A 243 13.97 17.30 8.54
C PRO A 243 13.24 17.05 9.87
N LYS A 244 11.94 16.81 9.77
CA LYS A 244 11.01 16.82 10.90
C LYS A 244 11.17 15.63 11.85
N PHE A 245 11.85 14.55 11.45
CA PHE A 245 12.23 13.44 12.36
C PHE A 245 13.11 13.89 13.54
N ILE A 246 13.71 15.09 13.45
CA ILE A 246 14.52 15.69 14.53
C ILE A 246 13.65 16.41 15.58
N SER A 247 12.42 16.79 15.22
CA SER A 247 11.58 17.68 16.01
C SER A 247 10.22 17.08 16.37
N LEU A 248 9.65 16.23 15.53
CA LEU A 248 8.35 15.63 15.77
C LEU A 248 8.49 14.40 16.68
N SER A 249 7.68 14.38 17.74
CA SER A 249 7.51 13.19 18.57
C SER A 249 6.81 12.09 17.78
N MET A 250 7.21 10.84 18.04
CA MET A 250 6.50 9.62 17.61
C MET A 250 5.28 9.33 18.47
N SER A 251 5.07 10.07 19.56
CA SER A 251 3.96 9.90 20.50
C SER A 251 2.64 10.35 19.89
N GLU A 252 1.58 9.61 20.21
CA GLU A 252 0.21 9.97 19.88
C GLU A 252 -0.38 11.00 20.87
N GLU A 253 0.33 11.27 21.97
CA GLU A 253 -0.06 12.25 22.99
C GLU A 253 -0.20 13.66 22.40
N ILE A 254 -1.40 14.23 22.52
CA ILE A 254 -1.77 15.52 21.92
C ILE A 254 -0.83 16.64 22.38
N ASN A 255 -0.42 16.62 23.65
CA ASN A 255 0.46 17.63 24.23
C ASN A 255 1.85 17.60 23.57
N GLU A 256 2.42 16.41 23.36
CA GLU A 256 3.72 16.25 22.70
C GLU A 256 3.66 16.62 21.22
N ARG A 257 2.61 16.21 20.51
CA ARG A 257 2.38 16.59 19.11
C ARG A 257 2.23 18.10 18.97
N THR A 258 1.51 18.74 19.89
CA THR A 258 1.31 20.19 19.92
C THR A 258 2.63 20.94 20.17
N LEU A 259 3.46 20.47 21.11
CA LEU A 259 4.78 21.05 21.36
C LEU A 259 5.68 20.94 20.13
N SER A 260 5.67 19.77 19.48
CA SER A 260 6.44 19.51 18.27
C SER A 260 6.00 20.42 17.11
N TYR A 261 4.68 20.56 16.90
CA TYR A 261 4.10 21.47 15.91
C TYR A 261 4.50 22.93 16.17
N LYS A 262 4.40 23.39 17.43
CA LYS A 262 4.83 24.74 17.83
C LYS A 262 6.32 24.97 17.56
N ARG A 263 7.16 23.96 17.78
CA ARG A 263 8.60 24.01 17.49
C ARG A 263 8.86 24.20 15.99
N MET A 264 8.22 23.39 15.15
CA MET A 264 8.32 23.50 13.70
C MET A 264 7.88 24.88 13.20
N LYS A 265 6.73 25.38 13.67
CA LYS A 265 6.20 26.69 13.26
C LYS A 265 7.12 27.85 13.66
N LYS A 266 7.70 27.82 14.87
CA LYS A 266 8.65 28.84 15.34
C LYS A 266 9.91 28.89 14.49
N ALA A 267 10.37 27.75 13.99
CA ALA A 267 11.49 27.67 13.05
C ALA A 267 11.13 28.12 11.62
N GLY A 268 9.95 28.72 11.42
CA GLY A 268 9.49 29.20 10.12
C GLY A 268 9.01 28.08 9.19
N CYS A 269 8.72 26.89 9.71
CA CYS A 269 8.15 25.82 8.90
C CYS A 269 6.64 25.98 8.75
N TYR A 270 6.12 25.57 7.60
CA TYR A 270 4.70 25.54 7.25
C TYR A 270 4.36 24.22 6.56
N ILE A 271 3.09 23.84 6.57
CA ILE A 271 2.65 22.55 6.03
C ILE A 271 2.07 22.77 4.63
N ARG A 272 2.44 21.96 3.66
CA ARG A 272 1.78 21.91 2.34
C ARG A 272 1.87 20.51 1.72
N MET A 273 1.14 20.31 0.63
CA MET A 273 1.32 19.13 -0.20
C MET A 273 2.51 19.30 -1.16
N SER A 274 3.29 18.24 -1.34
CA SER A 274 4.19 18.10 -2.47
C SER A 274 3.38 17.95 -3.76
N ASN A 275 3.82 18.59 -4.84
CA ASN A 275 3.25 18.34 -6.17
C ASN A 275 3.81 17.03 -6.78
N PHE A 276 3.30 16.67 -7.95
CA PHE A 276 3.72 15.47 -8.68
C PHE A 276 5.23 15.40 -8.94
N ASN A 277 5.84 16.47 -9.47
CA ASN A 277 7.26 16.48 -9.83
C ASN A 277 8.17 16.42 -8.59
N GLU A 278 7.80 17.13 -7.52
CA GLU A 278 8.49 17.04 -6.23
C GLU A 278 8.44 15.61 -5.69
N THR A 279 7.24 15.02 -5.67
CA THR A 279 7.02 13.64 -5.20
C THR A 279 7.84 12.63 -6.00
N LYS A 280 7.82 12.72 -7.33
CA LYS A 280 8.64 11.90 -8.23
C LYS A 280 10.13 12.02 -7.91
N ASN A 281 10.63 13.25 -7.74
CA ASN A 281 12.03 13.50 -7.40
C ASN A 281 12.41 12.91 -6.04
N TYR A 282 11.53 13.01 -5.04
CA TYR A 282 11.78 12.41 -3.73
C TYR A 282 11.84 10.88 -3.80
N ILE A 283 10.90 10.24 -4.50
CA ILE A 283 10.91 8.78 -4.70
C ILE A 283 12.16 8.34 -5.45
N LEU A 284 12.55 9.06 -6.52
CA LEU A 284 13.78 8.80 -7.27
C LEU A 284 15.03 8.95 -6.39
N ASN A 285 15.05 9.95 -5.49
CA ASN A 285 16.15 10.13 -4.55
C ASN A 285 16.24 8.97 -3.55
N ILE A 286 15.11 8.50 -3.01
CA ILE A 286 15.06 7.32 -2.15
C ILE A 286 15.68 6.12 -2.87
N TYR A 287 15.22 5.84 -4.10
CA TYR A 287 15.75 4.77 -4.93
C TYR A 287 17.27 4.90 -5.15
N ASN A 288 17.74 6.07 -5.59
CA ASN A 288 19.16 6.30 -5.88
C ASN A 288 20.05 6.16 -4.63
N ILE A 289 19.58 6.64 -3.48
CA ILE A 289 20.33 6.55 -2.22
C ILE A 289 20.48 5.08 -1.81
N ILE A 290 19.39 4.31 -1.84
CA ILE A 290 19.43 2.90 -1.45
C ILE A 290 20.29 2.11 -2.42
N ARG A 291 20.18 2.34 -3.73
CA ARG A 291 21.04 1.66 -4.72
C ARG A 291 22.51 2.00 -4.59
N LYS A 292 22.83 3.22 -4.21
CA LYS A 292 24.22 3.63 -3.98
C LYS A 292 24.85 2.86 -2.80
N PHE A 293 24.08 2.63 -1.75
CA PHE A 293 24.57 2.07 -0.49
C PHE A 293 24.40 0.54 -0.39
N SER A 294 23.31 0.01 -0.95
CA SER A 294 22.98 -1.41 -1.04
C SER A 294 22.58 -1.76 -2.49
N PRO A 295 23.56 -1.94 -3.41
CA PRO A 295 23.28 -2.13 -4.84
C PRO A 295 22.41 -3.36 -5.16
N ASN A 296 22.48 -4.39 -4.32
CA ASN A 296 21.88 -5.70 -4.58
C ASN A 296 20.59 -5.98 -3.80
N ILE A 297 20.14 -5.07 -2.94
CA ILE A 297 18.93 -5.26 -2.13
C ILE A 297 17.67 -5.26 -3.01
N ASP A 298 16.67 -6.08 -2.73
CA ASP A 298 15.37 -5.91 -3.41
C ASP A 298 14.61 -4.75 -2.76
N ILE A 299 14.16 -3.78 -3.56
CA ILE A 299 13.37 -2.64 -3.08
C ILE A 299 11.92 -2.86 -3.44
N LEU A 300 11.05 -2.93 -2.44
CA LEU A 300 9.62 -2.97 -2.59
C LEU A 300 9.06 -1.63 -2.14
N PHE A 301 8.66 -0.78 -3.08
CA PHE A 301 7.84 0.37 -2.74
C PHE A 301 6.41 -0.06 -2.49
N SER A 302 5.75 0.54 -1.52
CA SER A 302 4.31 0.41 -1.32
C SER A 302 3.71 1.79 -1.04
N VAL A 303 2.39 1.92 -1.16
CA VAL A 303 1.66 3.11 -0.72
C VAL A 303 0.81 2.73 0.47
N SER A 304 0.92 3.50 1.55
CA SER A 304 0.16 3.26 2.78
C SER A 304 -1.35 3.37 2.48
N PRO A 305 -2.15 2.33 2.75
CA PRO A 305 -3.60 2.41 2.62
C PRO A 305 -4.24 3.18 3.77
N VAL A 306 -3.51 3.46 4.85
CA VAL A 306 -4.03 4.12 6.05
C VAL A 306 -4.38 5.59 5.71
N PRO A 307 -5.59 6.05 6.06
CA PRO A 307 -5.98 7.45 5.83
C PRO A 307 -5.13 8.42 6.66
N ILE A 308 -4.89 9.61 6.12
CA ILE A 308 -4.31 10.73 6.87
C ILE A 308 -5.18 11.04 8.10
N ASP A 309 -4.52 11.21 9.25
CA ASP A 309 -5.15 11.50 10.55
C ASP A 309 -5.75 12.91 10.61
N SER A 310 -4.95 13.88 10.16
CA SER A 310 -5.22 15.30 10.30
C SER A 310 -4.38 16.09 9.31
N VAL A 311 -4.95 17.17 8.81
CA VAL A 311 -4.32 18.14 7.90
C VAL A 311 -4.34 19.55 8.49
N LEU A 312 -4.46 19.64 9.82
CA LEU A 312 -4.54 20.93 10.52
C LEU A 312 -3.31 21.80 10.22
N GLY A 313 -3.56 23.04 9.82
CA GLY A 313 -2.51 24.01 9.51
C GLY A 313 -1.91 23.89 8.12
N ILE A 314 -2.49 23.07 7.23
CA ILE A 314 -2.07 23.00 5.83
C ILE A 314 -2.34 24.32 5.10
N GLU A 315 -1.34 24.83 4.41
CA GLU A 315 -1.44 25.96 3.48
C GLU A 315 -1.86 25.45 2.10
N ASP A 316 -3.08 24.92 2.01
CA ASP A 316 -3.67 24.51 0.74
C ASP A 316 -4.43 25.67 0.09
N LYS A 317 -4.14 25.93 -1.18
CA LYS A 317 -4.81 26.99 -1.96
C LYS A 317 -6.24 26.61 -2.32
N LEU A 318 -6.53 25.31 -2.42
CA LEU A 318 -7.84 24.79 -2.82
C LEU A 318 -8.78 24.58 -1.63
N LYS A 319 -8.31 24.77 -0.39
CA LYS A 319 -9.07 24.58 0.87
C LYS A 319 -9.70 23.18 0.98
N MET A 320 -9.00 22.16 0.50
CA MET A 320 -9.45 20.77 0.56
C MET A 320 -9.51 20.26 2.01
N ASN A 321 -10.48 19.39 2.29
CA ASN A 321 -10.61 18.72 3.58
C ASN A 321 -9.72 17.47 3.66
N ALA A 322 -9.59 16.88 4.85
CA ALA A 322 -8.69 15.74 5.09
C ALA A 322 -8.90 14.55 4.15
N ILE A 323 -10.15 14.20 3.83
CA ILE A 323 -10.49 13.10 2.91
C ILE A 323 -10.03 13.43 1.47
N GLU A 324 -10.29 14.65 1.02
CA GLU A 324 -9.89 15.11 -0.33
C GLU A 324 -8.37 15.14 -0.46
N ILE A 325 -7.69 15.66 0.56
CA ILE A 325 -6.22 15.67 0.64
C ILE A 325 -5.66 14.25 0.63
N ASP A 326 -6.22 13.32 1.39
CA ASP A 326 -5.80 11.91 1.37
C ASP A 326 -5.93 11.31 -0.04
N CYS A 327 -7.08 11.48 -0.69
CA CYS A 327 -7.32 11.01 -2.05
C CYS A 327 -6.30 11.58 -3.05
N VAL A 328 -6.10 12.90 -3.08
CA VAL A 328 -5.17 13.58 -4.01
C VAL A 328 -3.72 13.18 -3.71
N SER A 329 -3.36 13.15 -2.43
CA SER A 329 -2.03 12.75 -1.94
C SER A 329 -1.65 11.34 -2.40
N LYS A 330 -2.47 10.33 -2.08
CA LYS A 330 -2.18 8.93 -2.42
C LYS A 330 -2.20 8.71 -3.93
N SER A 331 -3.09 9.39 -4.66
CA SER A 331 -3.10 9.37 -6.13
C SER A 331 -1.82 9.95 -6.73
N THR A 332 -1.34 11.07 -6.18
CA THR A 332 -0.08 11.72 -6.61
C THR A 332 1.10 10.79 -6.39
N ILE A 333 1.20 10.14 -5.23
CA ILE A 333 2.27 9.18 -4.94
C ILE A 333 2.25 8.01 -5.92
N ARG A 334 1.08 7.41 -6.15
CA ARG A 334 0.94 6.25 -7.06
C ARG A 334 1.36 6.60 -8.48
N ALA A 335 0.90 7.74 -9.00
CA ALA A 335 1.28 8.20 -10.33
C ALA A 335 2.78 8.53 -10.42
N ALA A 336 3.33 9.21 -9.43
CA ALA A 336 4.75 9.57 -9.39
C ALA A 336 5.66 8.34 -9.27
N LEU A 337 5.29 7.37 -8.43
CA LEU A 337 6.00 6.10 -8.29
C LEU A 337 5.99 5.32 -9.60
N TYR A 338 4.85 5.25 -10.28
CA TYR A 338 4.75 4.62 -11.60
C TYR A 338 5.75 5.23 -12.59
N GLU A 339 5.85 6.56 -12.66
CA GLU A 339 6.86 7.22 -13.52
C GLU A 339 8.31 6.93 -13.10
N VAL A 340 8.60 6.80 -11.80
CA VAL A 340 9.93 6.40 -11.35
C VAL A 340 10.27 4.98 -11.82
N LEU A 341 9.32 4.04 -11.69
CA LEU A 341 9.52 2.64 -12.11
C LEU A 341 9.67 2.49 -13.63
N LEU A 342 9.09 3.40 -14.42
CA LEU A 342 9.30 3.47 -15.87
C LEU A 342 10.59 4.18 -16.29
N SER A 343 11.31 4.83 -15.38
CA SER A 343 12.57 5.50 -15.72
C SER A 343 13.62 4.48 -16.21
N SER A 344 14.49 4.85 -17.14
CA SER A 344 15.45 3.93 -17.76
C SER A 344 16.31 3.15 -16.76
N LYS A 345 16.67 3.78 -15.62
CA LYS A 345 17.43 3.11 -14.55
C LYS A 345 16.59 2.07 -13.81
N ALA A 346 15.41 2.45 -13.31
CA ALA A 346 14.56 1.54 -12.54
C ALA A 346 13.94 0.44 -13.41
N LEU A 347 13.64 0.73 -14.68
CA LEU A 347 13.08 -0.22 -15.62
C LEU A 347 14.06 -1.36 -15.94
N LEU A 348 15.36 -1.06 -16.01
CA LEU A 348 16.41 -2.07 -16.20
C LEU A 348 16.76 -2.82 -14.90
N ASP A 349 16.31 -2.28 -13.76
CA ASP A 349 16.57 -2.81 -12.43
C ASP A 349 15.51 -3.84 -12.04
N LYS A 350 15.84 -5.12 -12.26
CA LYS A 350 14.98 -6.26 -11.95
C LYS A 350 14.75 -6.50 -10.45
N LYS A 351 15.24 -5.61 -9.58
CA LYS A 351 15.16 -5.71 -8.11
C LYS A 351 14.36 -4.55 -7.50
N VAL A 352 13.56 -3.84 -8.28
CA VAL A 352 12.64 -2.80 -7.79
C VAL A 352 11.22 -3.20 -8.14
N PHE A 353 10.34 -3.14 -7.15
CA PHE A 353 8.97 -3.62 -7.26
C PHE A 353 8.01 -2.64 -6.61
N TYR A 354 6.76 -2.70 -7.05
CA TYR A 354 5.64 -2.01 -6.40
C TYR A 354 4.69 -3.02 -5.77
N LEU A 355 4.59 -3.06 -4.44
CA LEU A 355 3.60 -3.83 -3.71
C LEU A 355 2.24 -3.12 -3.75
N PRO A 356 1.19 -3.71 -4.37
CA PRO A 356 -0.14 -3.10 -4.52
C PRO A 356 -0.96 -3.15 -3.21
N SER A 357 -0.34 -2.84 -2.07
CA SER A 357 -1.02 -2.82 -0.77
C SER A 357 -2.19 -1.84 -0.75
N TYR A 358 -2.02 -0.68 -1.41
CA TYR A 358 -3.07 0.33 -1.50
C TYR A 358 -4.27 -0.20 -2.29
N GLU A 359 -4.03 -0.79 -3.46
CA GLU A 359 -5.08 -1.34 -4.32
C GLU A 359 -5.79 -2.52 -3.64
N ILE A 360 -5.06 -3.41 -2.98
CA ILE A 360 -5.70 -4.53 -2.27
C ILE A 360 -6.64 -3.99 -1.16
N VAL A 361 -6.19 -3.03 -0.35
CA VAL A 361 -6.97 -2.54 0.79
C VAL A 361 -8.05 -1.53 0.38
N ARG A 362 -7.77 -0.62 -0.55
CA ARG A 362 -8.67 0.49 -0.93
C ARG A 362 -9.48 0.25 -2.18
N TRP A 363 -9.18 -0.80 -2.94
CA TRP A 363 -9.85 -1.08 -4.20
C TRP A 363 -10.46 -2.48 -4.26
N ILE A 364 -9.73 -3.53 -3.86
CA ILE A 364 -10.26 -4.91 -3.82
C ILE A 364 -11.11 -5.16 -2.57
N ALA A 365 -10.59 -4.86 -1.37
CA ALA A 365 -11.30 -5.13 -0.13
C ALA A 365 -12.69 -4.46 -0.01
N PRO A 366 -12.92 -3.21 -0.50
CA PRO A 366 -14.25 -2.60 -0.43
C PRO A 366 -15.33 -3.25 -1.28
N VAL A 367 -14.94 -3.98 -2.33
CA VAL A 367 -15.89 -4.75 -3.14
C VAL A 367 -15.98 -6.21 -2.68
N ALA A 368 -15.04 -6.67 -1.87
CA ALA A 368 -15.17 -7.91 -1.14
C ALA A 368 -16.20 -7.75 0.00
N SER A 369 -16.90 -8.83 0.35
CA SER A 369 -17.92 -8.83 1.41
C SER A 369 -17.31 -8.89 2.82
N VAL A 370 -16.27 -8.09 3.09
CA VAL A 370 -15.55 -8.06 4.37
C VAL A 370 -15.42 -6.63 4.89
N PRO A 371 -15.51 -6.38 6.21
CA PRO A 371 -15.17 -5.07 6.75
C PRO A 371 -13.66 -4.82 6.64
N ILE A 372 -13.29 -3.58 6.34
CA ILE A 372 -11.91 -3.22 5.93
C ILE A 372 -11.12 -2.60 7.08
N PHE A 373 -11.78 -1.84 7.94
CA PHE A 373 -11.14 -1.05 9.00
C PHE A 373 -11.85 -1.24 10.34
N GLY A 374 -11.08 -1.23 11.43
CA GLY A 374 -11.57 -1.15 12.82
C GLY A 374 -12.32 -2.37 13.32
N VAL A 375 -12.20 -3.53 12.66
CA VAL A 375 -12.89 -4.77 13.10
C VAL A 375 -12.37 -5.22 14.46
N GLU A 376 -11.07 -5.10 14.68
CA GLU A 376 -10.40 -5.62 15.87
C GLU A 376 -10.48 -4.66 17.06
N ASP A 377 -10.61 -3.35 16.83
CA ASP A 377 -10.43 -2.33 17.87
C ASP A 377 -11.27 -1.05 17.68
N ALA A 378 -12.21 -1.04 16.74
CA ALA A 378 -13.02 0.12 16.37
C ALA A 378 -12.22 1.35 15.85
N ALA A 379 -10.91 1.22 15.61
CA ALA A 379 -10.13 2.30 15.02
C ALA A 379 -10.36 2.36 13.50
N SER A 380 -11.02 3.43 13.03
CA SER A 380 -11.37 3.65 11.62
C SER A 380 -10.18 3.69 10.64
N ARG A 381 -8.95 3.67 11.15
CA ARG A 381 -7.69 3.74 10.41
C ARG A 381 -6.93 2.42 10.41
N HIS A 382 -7.25 1.48 11.30
CA HIS A 382 -6.58 0.19 11.40
C HIS A 382 -7.18 -0.80 10.43
N VAL A 383 -6.36 -1.27 9.48
CA VAL A 383 -6.78 -2.25 8.47
C VAL A 383 -7.04 -3.58 9.16
N SER A 384 -8.16 -4.23 8.83
CA SER A 384 -8.56 -5.48 9.44
C SER A 384 -7.61 -6.64 9.15
N ASN A 385 -7.52 -7.58 10.09
CA ASN A 385 -6.58 -8.70 10.03
C ASN A 385 -6.77 -9.55 8.78
N ILE A 386 -8.02 -9.81 8.37
CA ILE A 386 -8.30 -10.58 7.15
C ILE A 386 -7.70 -9.91 5.90
N VAL A 387 -7.76 -8.59 5.81
CA VAL A 387 -7.21 -7.82 4.70
C VAL A 387 -5.69 -7.76 4.79
N LEU A 388 -5.14 -7.47 5.98
CA LEU A 388 -3.69 -7.44 6.21
C LEU A 388 -3.02 -8.78 5.89
N ASN A 389 -3.57 -9.90 6.37
CA ASN A 389 -3.07 -11.23 6.05
C ASN A 389 -3.07 -11.47 4.55
N SER A 390 -4.13 -11.07 3.85
CA SER A 390 -4.22 -11.23 2.39
C SER A 390 -3.16 -10.42 1.63
N VAL A 391 -2.84 -9.21 2.09
CA VAL A 391 -1.74 -8.42 1.50
C VAL A 391 -0.37 -9.06 1.76
N CYS A 392 -0.17 -9.62 2.96
CA CYS A 392 1.10 -10.26 3.30
C CYS A 392 1.28 -11.60 2.58
N ASP A 393 0.24 -12.43 2.57
CA ASP A 393 0.14 -13.70 1.84
C ASP A 393 0.30 -13.52 0.32
N PHE A 394 0.01 -12.33 -0.21
CA PHE A 394 0.18 -12.05 -1.64
C PHE A 394 1.65 -12.19 -2.08
N ILE A 395 2.61 -11.73 -1.26
CA ILE A 395 4.05 -11.82 -1.57
C ILE A 395 4.77 -12.93 -0.81
N TYR A 396 4.20 -13.44 0.28
CA TYR A 396 4.73 -14.62 0.96
C TYR A 396 4.42 -15.88 0.13
N LYS A 397 5.45 -16.69 -0.12
CA LYS A 397 5.27 -18.04 -0.66
C LYS A 397 6.02 -18.98 0.24
N GLN A 398 5.28 -19.83 0.96
CA GLN A 398 5.91 -20.88 1.75
C GLN A 398 6.72 -21.76 0.80
N SER A 399 8.02 -21.89 1.06
CA SER A 399 8.85 -22.88 0.38
C SER A 399 8.20 -24.23 0.64
N LYS A 400 7.84 -25.00 -0.41
CA LYS A 400 7.44 -26.39 -0.19
C LYS A 400 8.59 -27.05 0.55
N LYS A 401 8.34 -27.57 1.76
CA LYS A 401 9.26 -28.52 2.38
C LYS A 401 9.40 -29.66 1.38
N ASN A 402 10.60 -29.80 0.81
CA ASN A 402 10.96 -30.97 0.03
C ASN A 402 10.94 -32.21 0.93
#